data_AF-A0AAJ5S819-F1
#
_entry.id   AF-A0AAJ5S819-F1
#
_cell.length_a   1.000
_cell.length_b   1.000
_cell.length_c   1.000
_cell.angle_alpha   90.00
_cell.angle_beta   90.00
_cell.angle_gamma   90.00
#
_symmetry.space_group_name_H-M   'P 1'
#
loop_
_entity.id
_entity.type
_entity.pdbx_description
1 polymer ?
#
loop_
_entity_poly.entity_id
_entity_poly.type
_entity_poly.pdbx_seq_one_letter_code
_entity_poly.pdbx_strand_id
1 'polypeptide(L)'
;MDIYALRQKSKALRVIIDRLKSHDPAAMKLSVELTLLLNAAKQQRIRTPMEWRDIPGSYLFTEEGLQQYADLEHAFAEFRIELSRGESPTLRKLKARMGEKPSQG
;
A
#
# COMPACT_ATOMS: atom_id res chain seq x y z
N MET A 1 -3.45 3.50 -11.72
CA MET A 1 -3.97 3.65 -10.35
C MET A 1 -5.45 3.62 -10.53
N ASP A 2 -6.06 2.50 -10.19
CA ASP A 2 -7.51 2.42 -10.13
C ASP A 2 -7.95 3.02 -8.79
N ILE A 3 -8.63 4.16 -8.85
CA ILE A 3 -9.04 4.91 -7.66
C ILE A 3 -10.13 4.16 -6.88
N TYR A 4 -10.95 3.35 -7.57
CA TYR A 4 -11.96 2.52 -6.92
C TYR A 4 -11.32 1.31 -6.23
N ALA A 5 -10.40 0.62 -6.90
CA ALA A 5 -9.63 -0.47 -6.30
C ALA A 5 -8.85 0.01 -5.08
N LEU A 6 -8.13 1.14 -5.20
CA LEU A 6 -7.40 1.75 -4.08
C LEU A 6 -8.31 2.03 -2.88
N ARG A 7 -9.51 2.58 -3.13
CA ARG A 7 -10.51 2.80 -2.08
C ARG A 7 -10.93 1.49 -1.42
N GLN A 8 -11.19 0.42 -2.18
CA GLN A 8 -11.57 -0.87 -1.61
C GLN A 8 -10.44 -1.49 -0.78
N LYS A 9 -9.21 -1.53 -1.32
CA LYS A 9 -8.04 -2.05 -0.61
C LYS A 9 -7.74 -1.25 0.66
N SER A 10 -7.90 0.07 0.64
CA SER A 10 -7.75 0.91 1.84
C SER A 10 -8.77 0.57 2.94
N LYS A 11 -10.01 0.23 2.57
CA LYS A 11 -11.05 -0.18 3.54
C LYS A 11 -10.73 -1.56 4.13
N ALA A 12 -10.36 -2.51 3.27
CA ALA A 12 -10.00 -3.86 3.70
C ALA A 12 -8.81 -3.83 4.69
N LEU A 13 -7.76 -3.10 4.33
CA LEU A 13 -6.59 -2.90 5.19
C LEU A 13 -6.97 -2.26 6.53
N ARG A 14 -7.81 -1.21 6.53
CA ARG A 14 -8.27 -0.56 7.75
C ARG A 14 -9.00 -1.53 8.68
N VAL A 15 -9.89 -2.38 8.14
CA VAL A 15 -10.64 -3.36 8.94
C VAL A 15 -9.70 -4.35 9.65
N ILE A 16 -8.65 -4.82 8.98
CA ILE A 16 -7.69 -5.76 9.58
C ILE A 16 -6.86 -5.07 10.67
N ILE A 17 -6.36 -3.86 10.39
CA ILE A 17 -5.63 -3.06 11.38
C ILE A 17 -6.48 -2.78 12.62
N ASP A 18 -7.77 -2.42 12.46
CA ASP A 18 -8.67 -2.13 13.57
C ASP A 18 -8.94 -3.34 14.47
N ARG A 19 -8.87 -4.57 13.92
CA ARG A 19 -9.00 -5.81 14.71
C ARG A 19 -7.74 -6.12 15.52
N LEU A 20 -6.56 -5.77 15.00
CA LEU A 20 -5.28 -6.11 15.61
C LEU A 20 -4.79 -5.04 16.60
N LYS A 21 -5.09 -3.76 16.35
CA LYS A 21 -4.52 -2.63 17.11
C LYS A 21 -4.84 -2.62 18.60
N SER A 22 -5.85 -3.36 19.08
CA SER A 22 -6.18 -3.46 20.51
C SER A 22 -5.29 -4.45 21.27
N HIS A 23 -4.60 -5.34 20.55
CA HIS A 23 -3.79 -6.42 21.13
C HIS A 23 -2.33 -6.39 20.68
N ASP A 24 -2.04 -5.70 19.57
CA ASP A 24 -0.70 -5.60 19.00
C ASP A 24 -0.26 -4.11 18.86
N PRO A 25 0.75 -3.67 19.63
CA PRO A 25 1.27 -2.31 19.56
C PRO A 25 1.81 -1.93 18.18
N ALA A 26 2.41 -2.86 17.43
CA ALA A 26 2.90 -2.61 16.09
C ALA A 26 1.74 -2.37 15.11
N ALA A 27 0.61 -3.08 15.28
CA ALA A 27 -0.60 -2.82 14.50
C ALA A 27 -1.22 -1.47 14.84
N MET A 28 -1.18 -1.05 16.11
CA MET A 28 -1.57 0.31 16.52
C MET A 28 -0.69 1.37 15.87
N LYS A 29 0.63 1.17 15.87
CA LYS A 29 1.59 2.07 15.20
C LYS A 29 1.35 2.16 13.71
N LEU A 30 1.13 1.02 13.04
CA LEU A 30 0.75 0.96 11.62
C LEU A 30 -0.54 1.75 11.36
N SER A 31 -1.53 1.64 12.25
CA SER A 31 -2.78 2.41 12.16
C SER A 31 -2.54 3.91 12.18
N VAL A 32 -1.69 4.39 13.08
CA VAL A 32 -1.34 5.81 13.21
C VAL A 32 -0.63 6.29 11.96
N GLU A 33 0.44 5.59 11.53
CA GLU A 33 1.23 5.96 10.36
C GLU A 33 0.40 6.00 9.07
N LEU A 34 -0.52 5.05 8.89
CA LEU A 34 -1.36 4.98 7.69
C LEU A 34 -2.63 5.84 7.76
N THR A 35 -2.96 6.46 8.90
CA THR A 35 -4.29 7.07 9.08
C THR A 35 -4.60 8.16 8.05
N LEU A 36 -3.66 9.06 7.78
CA LEU A 36 -3.87 10.11 6.78
C LEU A 36 -4.05 9.51 5.38
N LEU A 37 -3.24 8.52 5.04
CA LEU A 37 -3.22 7.90 3.73
C LEU A 37 -4.49 7.07 3.46
N LEU A 38 -4.92 6.26 4.44
CA LEU A 38 -6.17 5.50 4.37
C LEU A 38 -7.39 6.42 4.27
N ASN A 39 -7.39 7.54 5.01
CA ASN A 39 -8.47 8.52 4.93
C ASN A 39 -8.52 9.20 3.56
N ALA A 40 -7.37 9.57 2.99
CA ALA A 40 -7.28 10.15 1.66
C ALA A 40 -7.72 9.15 0.57
N ALA A 41 -7.30 7.89 0.65
CA ALA A 41 -7.72 6.81 -0.25
C ALA A 41 -9.24 6.58 -0.17
N LYS A 42 -9.80 6.51 1.05
CA LYS A 42 -11.26 6.34 1.28
C LYS A 42 -12.08 7.45 0.61
N GLN A 43 -11.57 8.67 0.67
CA GLN A 43 -12.17 9.89 0.11
C GLN A 43 -11.78 10.14 -1.35
N GLN A 44 -11.04 9.21 -1.97
CA GLN A 44 -10.58 9.30 -3.36
C GLN A 44 -9.78 10.59 -3.64
N ARG A 45 -9.07 11.11 -2.63
CA ARG A 45 -8.24 12.32 -2.72
C ARG A 45 -6.84 12.07 -3.24
N ILE A 46 -6.41 10.81 -3.29
CA ILE A 46 -5.14 10.41 -3.89
C ILE A 46 -5.34 10.36 -5.41
N ARG A 47 -4.72 11.30 -6.12
CA ARG A 47 -4.81 11.43 -7.59
C ARG A 47 -3.53 11.02 -8.31
N THR A 48 -2.40 11.10 -7.60
CA THR A 48 -1.08 10.74 -8.09
C THR A 48 -0.61 9.46 -7.40
N PRO A 49 0.02 8.52 -8.13
CA PRO A 49 0.64 7.36 -7.52
C PRO A 49 1.77 7.77 -6.56
N MET A 50 2.02 6.92 -5.58
CA MET A 50 3.09 7.09 -4.61
C MET A 50 4.20 6.06 -4.85
N GLU A 51 5.46 6.46 -4.67
CA GLU A 51 6.57 5.51 -4.71
C GLU A 51 6.53 4.60 -3.48
N TRP A 52 6.99 3.37 -3.62
CA TRP A 52 6.94 2.38 -2.53
C TRP A 52 7.64 2.84 -1.25
N ARG A 53 8.73 3.61 -1.37
CA ARG A 53 9.51 4.15 -0.26
C ARG A 53 8.79 5.25 0.52
N ASP A 54 7.81 5.91 -0.11
CA ASP A 54 7.05 6.99 0.50
C ASP A 54 5.80 6.46 1.23
N ILE A 55 5.50 5.16 1.11
CA ILE A 55 4.40 4.50 1.82
C ILE A 55 4.91 4.07 3.21
N PRO A 56 4.38 4.64 4.31
CA PRO A 56 4.89 4.37 5.65
C PRO A 56 4.46 2.98 6.15
N GLY A 57 5.06 2.54 7.26
CA GLY A 57 4.70 1.30 7.95
C GLY A 57 5.30 0.00 7.41
N SER A 58 6.03 0.00 6.29
CA SER A 58 6.60 -1.25 5.74
C SER A 58 7.59 -1.92 6.66
N TYR A 59 8.32 -1.12 7.44
CA TYR A 59 9.35 -1.60 8.36
C TYR A 59 8.75 -2.36 9.56
N LEU A 60 7.49 -2.07 9.92
CA LEU A 60 6.77 -2.76 11.00
C LEU A 60 6.51 -4.25 10.69
N PHE A 61 6.51 -4.64 9.41
CA PHE A 61 6.38 -6.04 9.02
C PHE A 61 7.62 -6.85 9.35
N THR A 62 8.81 -6.30 9.06
CA THR A 62 10.08 -6.99 9.23
C THR A 62 10.72 -6.77 10.60
N GLU A 63 10.58 -5.58 11.18
CA GLU A 63 11.24 -5.21 12.44
C GLU A 63 10.36 -5.50 13.66
N GLU A 64 9.05 -5.29 13.53
CA GLU A 64 8.10 -5.41 14.65
C GLU A 64 7.17 -6.63 14.50
N GLY A 65 7.49 -7.52 13.55
CA GLY A 65 6.85 -8.83 13.42
C GLY A 65 5.44 -8.84 12.86
N LEU A 66 4.95 -7.76 12.21
CA LEU A 66 3.61 -7.78 11.59
C LEU A 66 3.49 -8.79 10.44
N GLN A 67 4.60 -9.27 9.87
CA GLN A 67 4.62 -10.36 8.89
C GLN A 67 4.01 -11.68 9.41
N GLN A 68 3.86 -11.85 10.73
CA GLN A 68 3.16 -13.01 11.29
C GLN A 68 1.66 -13.06 10.93
N TYR A 69 1.07 -11.91 10.60
CA TYR A 69 -0.34 -11.80 10.22
C TYR A 69 -0.46 -11.80 8.69
N ALA A 70 -0.59 -12.98 8.10
CA ALA A 70 -0.66 -13.15 6.65
C ALA A 70 -1.74 -12.26 6.00
N ASP A 71 -2.92 -12.16 6.61
CA ASP A 71 -4.01 -11.30 6.10
C ASP A 71 -3.64 -9.81 6.09
N LEU A 72 -2.93 -9.35 7.12
CA LEU A 72 -2.47 -7.96 7.23
C LEU A 72 -1.39 -7.67 6.19
N GLU A 73 -0.40 -8.55 6.06
CA GLU A 73 0.67 -8.44 5.08
C GLU A 73 0.11 -8.42 3.66
N HIS A 74 -0.79 -9.34 3.35
CA HIS A 74 -1.44 -9.39 2.05
C HIS A 74 -2.24 -8.12 1.75
N ALA A 75 -3.10 -7.68 2.67
CA ALA A 75 -3.90 -6.46 2.48
C ALA A 75 -3.03 -5.20 2.34
N PHE A 76 -1.91 -5.14 3.08
CA PHE A 76 -0.94 -4.05 2.96
C PHE A 76 -0.24 -4.07 1.60
N ALA A 77 0.20 -5.24 1.12
CA ALA A 77 0.80 -5.40 -0.19
C ALA A 77 -0.15 -4.99 -1.33
N GLU A 78 -1.41 -5.46 -1.31
CA GLU A 78 -2.42 -5.08 -2.30
C GLU A 78 -2.69 -3.58 -2.30
N PHE A 79 -2.80 -2.97 -1.11
CA PHE A 79 -2.96 -1.53 -0.97
C PHE A 79 -1.77 -0.76 -1.57
N ARG A 80 -0.53 -1.20 -1.32
CA ARG A 80 0.69 -0.58 -1.88
C ARG A 80 0.75 -0.70 -3.40
N ILE A 81 0.43 -1.87 -3.94
CA ILE A 81 0.36 -2.11 -5.39
C ILE A 81 -0.58 -1.08 -6.01
N GLU A 82 -1.80 -0.93 -5.50
CA GLU A 82 -2.72 0.02 -6.12
C GLU A 82 -2.30 1.47 -5.97
N LEU A 83 -1.73 1.81 -4.82
CA LEU A 83 -1.21 3.15 -4.57
C LEU A 83 -0.03 3.51 -5.50
N SER A 84 0.73 2.52 -5.96
CA SER A 84 1.88 2.71 -6.87
C SER A 84 1.58 2.43 -8.35
N ARG A 85 0.31 2.21 -8.74
CA ARG A 85 -0.10 1.69 -10.08
C ARG A 85 0.43 0.28 -10.43
N GLY A 86 0.80 -0.52 -9.45
CA GLY A 86 1.41 -1.83 -9.67
C GLY A 86 2.84 -1.76 -10.21
N GLU A 87 3.44 -0.57 -10.27
CA GLU A 87 4.87 -0.44 -10.50
C GLU A 87 5.61 -0.64 -9.19
N SER A 88 6.25 -1.80 -9.04
CA SER A 88 7.35 -1.93 -8.10
C SER A 88 8.55 -1.15 -8.64
N PRO A 89 9.47 -0.65 -7.79
CA PRO A 89 10.70 0.00 -8.24
C PRO A 89 11.49 -0.87 -9.23
N THR A 90 11.42 -2.19 -9.08
CA THR A 90 12.02 -3.18 -9.98
C THR A 90 11.34 -3.20 -11.35
N LEU A 91 9.99 -3.24 -11.39
CA LEU A 91 9.23 -3.17 -12.64
C LEU A 91 9.44 -1.85 -13.38
N ARG A 92 9.49 -0.72 -12.66
CA ARG A 92 9.75 0.59 -13.24
C ARG A 92 11.15 0.69 -13.83
N LYS A 93 12.17 0.21 -13.11
CA LYS A 93 13.56 0.13 -13.62
C LYS A 93 13.65 -0.80 -14.84
N LEU A 94 12.90 -1.90 -14.83
CA LEU A 94 12.86 -2.86 -15.91
C LEU A 94 12.22 -2.25 -17.18
N LYS A 95 11.10 -1.53 -17.05
CA LYS A 95 10.46 -0.78 -18.16
C LYS A 95 11.34 0.34 -18.70
N ALA A 96 11.97 1.11 -17.81
CA ALA A 96 12.91 2.17 -18.19
C ALA A 96 14.13 1.64 -18.97
N ARG A 97 14.60 0.44 -18.64
CA ARG A 97 15.67 -0.25 -19.39
C ARG A 97 15.19 -0.83 -20.71
N MET A 98 13.92 -1.25 -20.79
CA MET A 98 13.34 -1.83 -21.99
C MET A 98 12.92 -0.80 -23.04
N GLY A 99 12.95 0.50 -22.72
CA GLY A 99 12.65 1.58 -23.66
C GLY A 99 11.30 1.39 -24.32
N GLU A 100 10.22 1.87 -23.69
CA GLU A 100 8.87 1.85 -24.29
C GLU A 100 8.92 2.46 -25.70
N LYS A 101 9.04 1.62 -26.73
CA LYS A 101 8.69 1.99 -28.09
C LYS A 101 7.17 2.10 -28.10
N PRO A 102 6.59 3.26 -28.43
CA PRO A 102 5.15 3.35 -28.60
C PRO A 102 4.78 2.45 -29.77
N SER A 103 4.04 1.38 -29.51
CA SER A 103 3.30 0.67 -30.54
C SER A 103 2.18 1.60 -31.02
N GLN A 104 2.51 2.50 -31.93
CA GLN A 104 1.54 3.11 -32.83
C GLN A 104 1.25 2.12 -33.96
N GLY A 105 -0.03 1.91 -34.27
CA GLY A 105 -0.51 1.15 -35.41
C GLY A 105 -1.67 0.25 -35.07
#